data_AF-A0A936FZ30-F1
#
_entry.id   AF-A0A936FZ30-F1
#
_cell.length_a   1.000
_cell.length_b   1.000
_cell.length_c   1.000
_cell.angle_alpha   90.00
_cell.angle_beta   90.00
_cell.angle_gamma   90.00
#
_symmetry.space_group_name_H-M   'P 1'
#
loop_
_entity.id
_entity.type
_entity.pdbx_description
1 polymer ?
#
loop_
_entity_poly.entity_id
_entity_poly.type
_entity_poly.pdbx_seq_one_letter_code
_entity_poly.pdbx_strand_id
1 'polypeptide(L)'
;MVMTWTARALEPEELAAVSANSKVVVDLLEDEPPSPKLAVDLDTAWHGIHWLLTGTAYDAESPAGQAIFGGEPIGHNLGNGPAHLLDGRTVKRIADALRNLSADDLAARYDPDSMLAADIYPGFWLDHAVFEEFLRPRYRELRKFYRRAAKNGRAILTAIL
;
A
#
# COMPACT_ATOMS: atom_id res chain seq x y z
N MET A 1 -11.82 -4.89 14.93
CA MET A 1 -10.36 -5.10 14.83
C MET A 1 -9.83 -3.96 14.00
N VAL A 2 -8.73 -3.33 14.42
CA VAL A 2 -8.11 -2.24 13.64
C VAL A 2 -7.31 -2.90 12.53
N MET A 3 -7.59 -2.54 11.27
CA MET A 3 -6.90 -3.06 10.09
C MET A 3 -5.88 -2.04 9.60
N THR A 4 -4.59 -2.35 9.68
CA THR A 4 -3.51 -1.50 9.17
C THR A 4 -2.91 -2.09 7.90
N TRP A 5 -2.21 -1.29 7.11
CA TRP A 5 -1.53 -1.76 5.90
C TRP A 5 -0.04 -1.47 5.99
N THR A 6 0.76 -2.48 5.69
CA THR A 6 2.22 -2.37 5.65
C THR A 6 2.79 -2.94 4.35
N ALA A 7 3.94 -2.44 3.94
CA ALA A 7 4.70 -3.00 2.84
C ALA A 7 6.21 -2.90 3.06
N ARG A 8 6.92 -3.93 2.59
CA ARG A 8 8.38 -4.05 2.59
C ARG A 8 8.90 -4.28 1.17
N ALA A 9 9.85 -3.46 0.73
CA ALA A 9 10.60 -3.67 -0.50
C ALA A 9 11.75 -4.64 -0.22
N LEU A 10 11.68 -5.82 -0.84
CA LEU A 10 12.56 -6.94 -0.54
C LEU A 10 13.98 -6.71 -1.09
N GLU A 11 14.99 -7.02 -0.29
CA GLU A 11 16.34 -7.27 -0.78
C GLU A 11 16.38 -8.58 -1.61
N PRO A 12 17.38 -8.77 -2.48
CA PRO A 12 17.46 -9.97 -3.32
C PRO A 12 17.46 -11.28 -2.52
N GLU A 13 18.11 -11.30 -1.35
CA GLU A 13 18.15 -12.46 -0.45
C GLU A 13 16.79 -12.74 0.20
N GLU A 14 16.06 -11.71 0.59
CA GLU A 14 14.70 -11.83 1.15
C GLU A 14 13.72 -12.34 0.10
N LEU A 15 13.81 -11.83 -1.14
CA LEU A 15 12.99 -12.32 -2.25
C LEU A 15 13.26 -13.81 -2.55
N ALA A 16 14.53 -14.23 -2.52
CA ALA A 16 14.89 -15.63 -2.67
C ALA A 16 14.34 -16.49 -1.53
N ALA A 17 14.40 -16.00 -0.29
CA ALA A 17 13.86 -16.68 0.89
C ALA A 17 12.33 -16.83 0.81
N VAL A 18 11.62 -15.75 0.45
CA VAL A 18 10.16 -15.75 0.26
C VAL A 18 9.74 -16.74 -0.82
N SER A 19 10.50 -16.79 -1.93
CA SER A 19 10.23 -17.72 -3.04
C SER A 19 10.48 -19.19 -2.67
N ALA A 20 11.43 -19.46 -1.77
CA ALA A 20 11.76 -20.80 -1.31
C ALA A 20 10.83 -21.30 -0.19
N ASN A 21 10.38 -20.40 0.69
CA ASN A 21 9.59 -20.75 1.86
C ASN A 21 8.68 -19.59 2.28
N SER A 22 7.39 -19.69 1.97
CA SER A 22 6.40 -18.66 2.31
C SER A 22 6.18 -18.46 3.81
N LYS A 23 6.76 -19.30 4.69
CA LYS A 23 6.67 -19.09 6.15
C LYS A 23 7.45 -17.88 6.63
N VAL A 24 8.49 -17.44 5.91
CA VAL A 24 9.31 -16.26 6.27
C VAL A 24 8.57 -14.94 6.05
N VAL A 25 7.41 -14.96 5.39
CA VAL A 25 6.60 -13.78 5.07
C VAL A 25 6.18 -13.01 6.32
N VAL A 26 5.77 -13.73 7.37
CA VAL A 26 5.31 -13.10 8.62
C VAL A 26 6.47 -12.39 9.30
N ASP A 27 7.57 -13.11 9.51
CA ASP A 27 8.79 -12.55 10.11
C ASP A 27 9.25 -11.29 9.35
N LEU A 28 9.25 -11.31 8.02
CA LEU A 28 9.64 -10.14 7.22
C LEU A 28 8.67 -8.96 7.32
N LEU A 29 7.38 -9.18 7.58
CA LEU A 29 6.41 -8.11 7.75
C LEU A 29 6.46 -7.51 9.16
N GLU A 30 6.80 -8.31 10.17
CA GLU A 30 6.88 -7.90 11.57
C GLU A 30 8.26 -7.33 11.95
N ASP A 31 9.34 -7.84 11.36
CA ASP A 31 10.70 -7.40 11.64
C ASP A 31 11.03 -6.07 10.96
N GLU A 32 11.82 -5.24 11.65
CA GLU A 32 12.33 -4.01 11.07
C GLU A 32 13.27 -4.31 9.89
N PRO A 33 13.10 -3.65 8.72
CA PRO A 33 14.00 -3.85 7.60
C PRO A 33 15.41 -3.31 7.88
N PRO A 34 16.44 -3.79 7.14
CA PRO A 34 17.81 -3.28 7.24
C PRO A 34 17.94 -1.76 7.02
N SER A 35 16.94 -1.15 6.38
CA SER A 35 16.81 0.30 6.29
C SER A 35 15.34 0.71 6.35
N PRO A 36 15.00 1.77 7.10
CA PRO A 36 13.61 2.26 7.18
C PRO A 36 13.06 2.73 5.83
N LYS A 37 13.92 2.98 4.83
CA LYS A 37 13.49 3.34 3.46
C LYS A 37 12.83 2.19 2.70
N LEU A 38 12.99 0.95 3.20
CA LEU A 38 12.49 -0.28 2.62
C LEU A 38 11.14 -0.70 3.19
N ALA A 39 10.59 0.03 4.15
CA ALA A 39 9.24 -0.17 4.61
C ALA A 39 8.40 1.09 4.44
N VAL A 40 7.09 0.90 4.43
CA VAL A 40 6.08 1.94 4.60
C VAL A 40 4.90 1.33 5.34
N ASP A 41 4.36 2.08 6.29
CA ASP A 41 3.14 1.77 7.02
C ASP A 41 2.14 2.90 6.74
N LEU A 42 0.93 2.53 6.32
CA LEU A 42 -0.16 3.47 6.06
C LEU A 42 -1.15 3.53 7.22
N ASP A 43 -0.94 2.77 8.30
CA ASP A 43 -1.87 2.66 9.41
C ASP A 43 -3.26 2.32 8.81
N THR A 44 -4.34 2.92 9.31
CA THR A 44 -5.70 2.77 8.77
C THR A 44 -6.00 3.62 7.52
N ALA A 45 -5.01 4.30 6.93
CA ALA A 45 -5.24 5.20 5.78
C ALA A 45 -5.40 4.48 4.43
N TRP A 46 -5.09 3.19 4.36
CA TRP A 46 -4.97 2.44 3.10
C TRP A 46 -6.22 2.50 2.22
N HIS A 47 -7.40 2.34 2.80
CA HIS A 47 -8.65 2.31 2.02
C HIS A 47 -8.99 3.71 1.51
N GLY A 48 -8.80 4.75 2.33
CA GLY A 48 -8.98 6.13 1.92
C GLY A 48 -8.01 6.53 0.81
N ILE A 49 -6.73 6.17 0.93
CA ILE A 49 -5.74 6.40 -0.14
C ILE A 49 -6.14 5.66 -1.42
N HIS A 50 -6.56 4.40 -1.32
CA HIS A 50 -7.01 3.61 -2.47
C HIS A 50 -8.23 4.24 -3.17
N TRP A 51 -9.23 4.66 -2.40
CA TRP A 51 -10.40 5.37 -2.93
C TRP A 51 -9.98 6.62 -3.71
N LEU A 52 -9.09 7.44 -3.16
CA LEU A 52 -8.65 8.67 -3.84
C LEU A 52 -7.82 8.40 -5.10
N LEU A 53 -7.14 7.25 -5.16
CA LEU A 53 -6.40 6.81 -6.33
C LEU A 53 -7.32 6.37 -7.47
N THR A 54 -8.40 5.63 -7.14
CA THR A 54 -9.16 4.86 -8.13
C THR A 54 -10.62 5.29 -8.29
N GLY A 55 -11.20 5.97 -7.31
CA GLY A 55 -12.63 6.26 -7.22
C GLY A 55 -13.49 5.02 -6.89
N THR A 56 -12.87 3.93 -6.43
CA THR A 56 -13.56 2.67 -6.10
C THR A 56 -13.01 2.08 -4.80
N ALA A 57 -13.80 1.22 -4.14
CA ALA A 57 -13.41 0.61 -2.88
C ALA A 57 -12.35 -0.49 -3.00
N TYR A 58 -12.30 -1.23 -4.12
CA TYR A 58 -11.48 -2.46 -4.21
C TYR A 58 -10.88 -2.74 -5.59
N ASP A 59 -10.70 -1.73 -6.46
CA ASP A 59 -9.97 -1.93 -7.72
C ASP A 59 -8.55 -2.49 -7.50
N ALA A 60 -8.29 -3.66 -8.07
CA ALA A 60 -6.98 -4.31 -8.08
C ALA A 60 -6.41 -4.46 -9.50
N GLU A 61 -7.11 -3.94 -10.52
CA GLU A 61 -6.75 -4.09 -11.93
C GLU A 61 -5.95 -2.88 -12.41
N SER A 62 -6.33 -1.67 -12.00
CA SER A 62 -5.58 -0.48 -12.42
C SER A 62 -4.20 -0.44 -11.76
N PRO A 63 -3.18 0.12 -12.44
CA PRO A 63 -1.86 0.29 -11.82
C PRO A 63 -1.87 1.13 -10.53
N ALA A 64 -2.85 2.00 -10.33
CA ALA A 64 -2.97 2.77 -9.10
C ALA A 64 -3.63 1.95 -7.98
N GLY A 65 -4.67 1.17 -8.30
CA GLY A 65 -5.34 0.29 -7.34
C GLY A 65 -4.45 -0.86 -6.85
N GLN A 66 -3.58 -1.36 -7.73
CA GLN A 66 -2.55 -2.34 -7.39
C GLN A 66 -1.56 -1.85 -6.31
N ALA A 67 -1.51 -0.55 -6.02
CA ALA A 67 -0.68 -0.03 -4.94
C ALA A 67 -1.07 -0.54 -3.55
N ILE A 68 -2.36 -0.90 -3.36
CA ILE A 68 -2.91 -1.39 -2.08
C ILE A 68 -3.38 -2.84 -2.19
N PHE A 69 -4.09 -3.19 -3.28
CA PHE A 69 -4.75 -4.49 -3.46
C PHE A 69 -4.11 -5.37 -4.54
N GLY A 70 -2.98 -4.97 -5.09
CA GLY A 70 -2.31 -5.74 -6.15
C GLY A 70 -1.41 -6.85 -5.62
N GLY A 71 -0.88 -7.63 -6.57
CA GLY A 71 0.10 -8.66 -6.30
C GLY A 71 -0.52 -10.04 -6.13
N GLU A 72 0.35 -11.05 -6.09
CA GLU A 72 -0.07 -12.44 -5.96
C GLU A 72 -0.10 -12.84 -4.49
N PRO A 73 -1.15 -13.52 -4.00
CA PRO A 73 -1.25 -13.93 -2.60
C PRO A 73 -0.12 -14.91 -2.25
N ILE A 74 0.48 -14.73 -1.07
CA ILE A 74 1.58 -15.56 -0.57
C ILE A 74 1.48 -15.81 0.93
N GLY A 75 1.76 -17.05 1.35
CA GLY A 75 1.69 -17.44 2.75
C GLY A 75 0.28 -17.80 3.21
N HIS A 76 0.07 -17.78 4.53
CA HIS A 76 -1.22 -18.09 5.15
C HIS A 76 -1.99 -16.81 5.49
N ASN A 77 -3.25 -16.95 5.89
CA ASN A 77 -4.09 -15.82 6.29
C ASN A 77 -3.59 -15.20 7.62
N LEU A 78 -3.32 -13.89 7.61
CA LEU A 78 -2.79 -13.10 8.72
C LEU A 78 -3.88 -12.39 9.54
N GLY A 79 -5.15 -12.76 9.36
CA GLY A 79 -6.33 -12.14 9.98
C GLY A 79 -7.25 -11.49 8.96
N ASN A 80 -6.69 -10.66 8.07
CA ASN A 80 -7.42 -9.94 7.01
C ASN A 80 -7.09 -10.44 5.60
N GLY A 81 -6.60 -11.68 5.48
CA GLY A 81 -6.14 -12.28 4.24
C GLY A 81 -4.65 -12.61 4.26
N PRO A 82 -4.12 -13.23 3.17
CA PRO A 82 -2.69 -13.46 3.04
C PRO A 82 -1.95 -12.16 2.72
N ALA A 83 -0.62 -12.18 2.86
CA ALA A 83 0.22 -11.17 2.25
C ALA A 83 0.17 -11.28 0.72
N HIS A 84 0.59 -10.23 0.02
CA HIS A 84 0.69 -10.20 -1.43
C HIS A 84 2.10 -9.83 -1.87
N LEU A 85 2.57 -10.47 -2.94
CA LEU A 85 3.87 -10.22 -3.54
C LEU A 85 3.69 -9.49 -4.88
N LEU A 86 4.27 -8.31 -4.97
CA LEU A 86 4.37 -7.50 -6.18
C LEU A 86 5.73 -7.72 -6.82
N ASP A 87 5.76 -8.19 -8.07
CA ASP A 87 7.00 -8.32 -8.82
C ASP A 87 7.56 -6.95 -9.26
N GLY A 88 8.86 -6.90 -9.58
CA GLY A 88 9.51 -5.62 -9.93
C GLY A 88 8.89 -4.92 -11.15
N ARG A 89 8.24 -5.66 -12.07
CA ARG A 89 7.53 -5.09 -13.22
C ARG A 89 6.26 -4.37 -12.77
N THR A 90 5.48 -5.00 -11.91
CA THR A 90 4.25 -4.44 -11.32
C THR A 90 4.59 -3.23 -10.46
N VAL A 91 5.62 -3.32 -9.61
CA VAL A 91 6.13 -2.20 -8.81
C VAL A 91 6.48 -0.99 -9.68
N LYS A 92 7.12 -1.22 -10.83
CA LYS A 92 7.43 -0.14 -11.78
C LYS A 92 6.18 0.51 -12.36
N ARG A 93 5.18 -0.29 -12.79
CA ARG A 93 3.90 0.24 -13.30
C ARG A 93 3.17 1.08 -12.25
N ILE A 94 3.12 0.59 -11.01
CA ILE A 94 2.52 1.31 -9.88
C ILE A 94 3.27 2.64 -9.67
N ALA A 95 4.60 2.61 -9.59
CA ALA A 95 5.39 3.81 -9.39
C ALA A 95 5.21 4.85 -10.52
N ASP A 96 5.07 4.40 -11.77
CA ASP A 96 4.79 5.26 -12.92
C ASP A 96 3.39 5.90 -12.82
N ALA A 97 2.37 5.16 -12.39
CA ALA A 97 1.02 5.67 -12.17
C ALA A 97 0.98 6.70 -11.03
N LEU A 98 1.59 6.36 -9.89
CA LEU A 98 1.67 7.24 -8.71
C LEU A 98 2.51 8.50 -8.97
N ARG A 99 3.48 8.46 -9.90
CA ARG A 99 4.22 9.67 -10.31
C ARG A 99 3.27 10.72 -10.89
N ASN A 100 2.25 10.30 -11.64
CA ASN A 100 1.32 11.20 -12.32
C ASN A 100 0.15 11.66 -11.42
N LEU A 101 0.04 11.13 -10.21
CA LEU A 101 -0.99 11.50 -9.23
C LEU A 101 -0.32 12.21 -8.05
N SER A 102 -0.36 13.54 -8.04
CA SER A 102 0.16 14.34 -6.93
C SER A 102 -0.75 14.24 -5.70
N ALA A 103 -0.24 14.68 -4.55
CA ALA A 103 -1.08 14.76 -3.36
C ALA A 103 -2.18 15.83 -3.49
N ASP A 104 -1.99 16.82 -4.37
CA ASP A 104 -3.00 17.85 -4.64
C ASP A 104 -4.10 17.31 -5.56
N ASP A 105 -3.77 16.39 -6.47
CA ASP A 105 -4.77 15.65 -7.26
C ASP A 105 -5.66 14.79 -6.35
N LEU A 106 -5.09 14.16 -5.33
CA LEU A 106 -5.88 13.44 -4.32
C LEU A 106 -6.73 14.40 -3.47
N ALA A 107 -6.21 15.59 -3.15
CA ALA A 107 -6.95 16.61 -2.40
C ALA A 107 -8.21 17.04 -3.18
N ALA A 108 -8.07 17.24 -4.49
CA ALA A 108 -9.20 17.59 -5.37
C ALA A 108 -10.24 16.46 -5.51
N ARG A 109 -9.89 15.22 -5.18
CA ARG A 109 -10.78 14.05 -5.18
C ARG A 109 -11.35 13.72 -3.80
N TYR A 110 -10.93 14.44 -2.77
CA TYR A 110 -11.35 14.18 -1.41
C TYR A 110 -12.80 14.62 -1.21
N ASP A 111 -13.68 13.65 -1.07
CA ASP A 111 -15.10 13.83 -0.80
C ASP A 111 -15.50 12.90 0.35
N PRO A 112 -15.50 13.41 1.60
CA PRO A 112 -15.86 12.66 2.79
C PRO A 112 -17.23 11.98 2.73
N ASP A 113 -18.22 12.64 2.13
CA ASP A 113 -19.59 12.13 2.07
C ASP A 113 -19.65 10.92 1.13
N SER A 114 -19.02 11.01 -0.04
CA SER A 114 -18.90 9.88 -0.97
C SER A 114 -18.10 8.72 -0.35
N MET A 115 -17.03 9.02 0.40
CA MET A 115 -16.22 8.00 1.07
C MET A 115 -17.01 7.29 2.19
N LEU A 116 -17.85 8.00 2.94
CA LEU A 116 -18.75 7.38 3.91
C LEU A 116 -19.82 6.54 3.25
N ALA A 117 -20.46 7.06 2.20
CA ALA A 117 -21.51 6.34 1.46
C ALA A 117 -21.00 5.05 0.79
N ALA A 118 -19.71 5.01 0.45
CA ALA A 118 -19.04 3.83 -0.10
C ALA A 118 -18.43 2.90 0.97
N ASP A 119 -18.73 3.12 2.26
CA ASP A 119 -18.24 2.33 3.40
C ASP A 119 -16.71 2.21 3.43
N ILE A 120 -16.00 3.28 3.06
CA ILE A 120 -14.54 3.28 3.04
C ILE A 120 -14.01 3.26 4.47
N TYR A 121 -13.29 2.20 4.82
CA TYR A 121 -12.69 1.99 6.14
C TYR A 121 -11.60 3.03 6.45
N PRO A 122 -11.55 3.65 7.64
CA PRO A 122 -12.29 3.29 8.85
C PRO A 122 -13.58 4.09 9.10
N GLY A 123 -13.98 4.99 8.19
CA GLY A 123 -15.26 5.69 8.29
C GLY A 123 -15.26 6.97 9.12
N PHE A 124 -14.10 7.61 9.36
CA PHE A 124 -14.02 8.91 10.06
C PHE A 124 -13.65 10.09 9.14
N TRP A 125 -14.13 10.09 7.90
CA TRP A 125 -13.69 11.04 6.86
C TRP A 125 -14.21 12.48 7.00
N LEU A 126 -15.29 12.69 7.76
CA LEU A 126 -15.93 14.00 7.84
C LEU A 126 -15.08 15.09 8.51
N ASP A 127 -14.05 14.70 9.26
CA ASP A 127 -13.13 15.67 9.85
C ASP A 127 -12.22 16.26 8.75
N HIS A 128 -12.29 17.58 8.60
CA HIS A 128 -11.54 18.34 7.59
C HIS A 128 -10.02 18.23 7.76
N ALA A 129 -9.51 17.91 8.96
CA ALA A 129 -8.08 17.71 9.19
C ALA A 129 -7.58 16.36 8.65
N VAL A 130 -8.46 15.37 8.44
CA VAL A 130 -8.08 14.00 8.07
C VAL A 130 -7.29 13.97 6.76
N PHE A 131 -7.67 14.77 5.78
CA PHE A 131 -6.90 14.80 4.55
C PHE A 131 -5.48 15.33 4.76
N GLU A 132 -5.35 16.50 5.38
CA GLU A 132 -4.06 17.20 5.51
C GLU A 132 -3.12 16.53 6.51
N GLU A 133 -3.64 16.05 7.64
CA GLU A 133 -2.84 15.51 8.74
C GLU A 133 -2.64 13.99 8.66
N PHE A 134 -3.56 13.27 8.02
CA PHE A 134 -3.55 11.80 8.01
C PHE A 134 -3.27 11.22 6.62
N LEU A 135 -4.11 11.51 5.61
CA LEU A 135 -4.03 10.91 4.28
C LEU A 135 -2.84 11.44 3.46
N ARG A 136 -2.68 12.76 3.38
CA ARG A 136 -1.65 13.43 2.58
C ARG A 136 -0.22 13.01 2.95
N PRO A 137 0.22 13.02 4.22
CA PRO A 137 1.60 12.62 4.55
C PRO A 137 1.84 11.14 4.24
N ARG A 138 0.88 10.25 4.54
CA ARG A 138 0.98 8.81 4.25
C ARG A 138 1.05 8.54 2.75
N TYR A 139 0.23 9.22 1.96
CA TYR A 139 0.31 9.12 0.51
C TYR A 139 1.67 9.58 -0.04
N ARG A 140 2.22 10.69 0.49
CA ARG A 140 3.57 11.15 0.09
C ARG A 140 4.63 10.10 0.41
N GLU A 141 4.56 9.42 1.55
CA GLU A 141 5.47 8.33 1.87
C GLU A 141 5.28 7.11 0.96
N LEU A 142 4.04 6.71 0.68
CA LEU A 142 3.73 5.64 -0.28
C LEU A 142 4.36 5.90 -1.66
N ARG A 143 4.20 7.11 -2.19
CA ARG A 143 4.81 7.51 -3.47
C ARG A 143 6.32 7.44 -3.41
N LYS A 144 6.94 7.93 -2.33
CA LYS A 144 8.40 7.87 -2.15
C LYS A 144 8.88 6.43 -2.10
N PHE A 145 8.17 5.56 -1.39
CA PHE A 145 8.45 4.13 -1.26
C PHE A 145 8.41 3.42 -2.62
N TYR A 146 7.30 3.49 -3.35
CA TYR A 146 7.18 2.88 -4.68
C TYR A 146 8.24 3.39 -5.66
N ARG A 147 8.51 4.71 -5.66
CA ARG A 147 9.57 5.29 -6.48
C ARG A 147 10.96 4.70 -6.16
N ARG A 148 11.29 4.51 -4.87
CA ARG A 148 12.56 3.91 -4.45
C ARG A 148 12.63 2.44 -4.85
N ALA A 149 11.57 1.67 -4.61
CA ALA A 149 11.52 0.26 -4.95
C ALA A 149 11.67 0.05 -6.47
N ALA A 150 10.92 0.81 -7.28
CA ALA A 150 10.98 0.76 -8.74
C ALA A 150 12.36 1.14 -9.28
N LYS A 151 12.99 2.19 -8.72
CA LYS A 151 14.35 2.60 -9.12
C LYS A 151 15.38 1.48 -8.93
N ASN A 152 15.20 0.64 -7.91
CA ASN A 152 16.10 -0.46 -7.59
C ASN A 152 15.60 -1.83 -8.11
N GLY A 153 14.52 -1.86 -8.89
CA GLY A 153 13.96 -3.11 -9.43
C GLY A 153 13.47 -4.10 -8.36
N ARG A 154 13.09 -3.61 -7.18
CA ARG A 154 12.71 -4.47 -6.04
C ARG A 154 11.28 -4.99 -6.18
N ALA A 155 11.08 -6.22 -5.73
CA ALA A 155 9.76 -6.74 -5.40
C ALA A 155 9.27 -6.11 -4.08
N ILE A 156 7.96 -6.09 -3.87
CA ILE A 156 7.34 -5.61 -2.63
C ILE A 156 6.46 -6.71 -2.04
N LEU A 157 6.62 -6.97 -0.75
CA LEU A 157 5.69 -7.74 0.06
C LEU A 157 4.76 -6.76 0.78
N THR A 158 3.45 -7.01 0.78
CA THR A 158 2.47 -6.16 1.44
C THR A 158 1.37 -6.97 2.11
N ALA A 159 0.78 -6.44 3.19
CA ALA A 159 -0.33 -7.07 3.89
C ALA A 159 -1.24 -6.03 4.54
N ILE A 160 -2.50 -6.43 4.72
CA ILE A 160 -3.43 -5.80 5.67
C ILE A 160 -3.41 -6.67 6.93
N LEU A 161 -3.06 -6.09 8.07
CA LEU A 161 -2.89 -6.74 9.38
C LEU A 161 -3.95 -6.29 10.37
#